data_AF-A0A2I0F853-F1
#
_entry.id   AF-A0A2I0F853-F1
#
_cell.length_a   1.000
_cell.length_b   1.000
_cell.length_c   1.000
_cell.angle_alpha   90.00
_cell.angle_beta   90.00
_cell.angle_gamma   90.00
#
_symmetry.space_group_name_H-M   'P 1'
#
loop_
_entity.id
_entity.type
_entity.pdbx_description
1 polymer ?
#
loop_
_entity_poly.entity_id
_entity_poly.type
_entity_poly.pdbx_seq_one_letter_code
_entity_poly.pdbx_strand_id
1 'polypeptide(L)' 'MSNSYTDLYCSCSGPLCDHSFVMNLSFSHTLSPSAKSSTQLAIDLVRALQLEQRQELQQQLSIL' A
#
# COMPACT_ATOMS: atom_id res chain seq x y z
N MET A 1 -26.07 -0.34 -14.15
CA MET A 1 -25.51 -0.39 -12.79
C MET A 1 -24.09 -0.93 -12.91
N SER A 2 -23.09 -0.23 -12.38
CA SER A 2 -21.71 -0.73 -12.36
C SER A 2 -21.56 -1.70 -11.20
N ASN A 3 -21.17 -2.94 -11.48
CA ASN A 3 -20.82 -3.88 -10.43
C ASN A 3 -19.60 -3.34 -9.66
N SER A 4 -19.57 -3.49 -8.34
CA SER A 4 -18.45 -3.05 -7.47
C SER A 4 -17.25 -4.01 -7.50
N TYR A 5 -17.16 -4.83 -8.54
CA TYR A 5 -16.13 -5.83 -8.74
C TYR A 5 -15.69 -5.85 -10.21
N THR A 6 -14.49 -6.34 -10.44
CA THR A 6 -13.93 -6.56 -11.78
C THR A 6 -13.80 -8.06 -12.04
N ASP A 7 -14.00 -8.45 -13.29
CA ASP A 7 -13.76 -9.83 -13.72
C ASP A 7 -12.28 -10.00 -14.07
N LEU A 8 -11.66 -11.01 -13.46
CA LEU A 8 -10.30 -11.45 -13.76
C LEU A 8 -10.39 -12.77 -14.53
N TYR A 9 -9.88 -12.74 -15.75
CA TYR A 9 -9.74 -13.93 -16.58
C TYR A 9 -8.39 -14.56 -16.28
N CYS A 10 -8.42 -15.71 -15.62
CA CYS A 10 -7.25 -16.41 -15.12
C CYS A 10 -7.02 -17.68 -15.92
N SER A 11 -5.75 -18.03 -16.11
CA SER A 11 -5.32 -19.32 -16.65
C SER A 11 -4.36 -20.00 -15.67
N CYS A 12 -4.46 -21.31 -15.58
CA CYS A 12 -3.57 -22.10 -14.75
C CYS A 12 -2.14 -22.04 -15.30
N SER A 13 -1.15 -21.80 -14.44
CA SER A 13 0.26 -21.66 -14.84
C SER A 13 0.94 -23.01 -15.15
N GLY A 14 0.30 -24.14 -14.82
CA GLY A 14 0.83 -25.47 -15.07
C GLY A 14 0.70 -25.86 -16.54
N PRO A 15 1.75 -26.42 -17.18
CA PRO A 15 1.75 -26.74 -18.62
C PRO A 15 0.75 -27.82 -19.04
N LEU A 16 0.22 -28.62 -18.10
CA LEU A 16 -0.78 -29.66 -18.35
C LEU A 16 -2.16 -29.34 -17.77
N CYS A 17 -2.31 -28.18 -17.14
CA CYS A 17 -3.48 -27.86 -16.35
C CYS A 17 -4.65 -27.35 -17.22
N ASP A 18 -4.36 -26.76 -18.39
CA ASP A 18 -5.28 -26.25 -19.44
C ASP A 18 -6.64 -25.73 -18.92
N HIS A 19 -6.60 -25.03 -17.78
CA HIS A 19 -7.79 -24.59 -17.08
C HIS A 19 -7.85 -23.07 -17.14
N SER A 20 -8.94 -22.55 -17.68
CA SER A 20 -9.28 -21.13 -17.70
C SER A 20 -10.55 -20.90 -16.89
N PHE A 21 -10.55 -19.86 -16.07
CA PHE A 21 -11.65 -19.54 -15.16
C PHE A 21 -11.76 -18.04 -14.92
N VAL A 22 -12.93 -17.60 -14.46
CA VAL A 22 -13.21 -16.19 -14.16
C VAL A 22 -13.33 -16.02 -12.64
N MET A 23 -12.64 -15.02 -12.10
CA MET A 23 -12.77 -14.61 -10.69
C MET A 23 -13.36 -13.20 -10.62
N ASN A 24 -14.27 -12.96 -9.67
CA ASN A 24 -14.72 -11.60 -9.37
C ASN A 24 -13.85 -11.02 -8.24
N LEU A 25 -13.17 -9.90 -8.50
CA LEU A 25 -12.34 -9.20 -7.52
C LEU A 25 -12.99 -7.87 -7.12
N SER A 26 -13.23 -7.68 -5.83
CA SER A 26 -13.67 -6.41 -5.25
C SER A 26 -12.63 -5.87 -4.26
N PHE A 27 -12.52 -4.55 -4.19
CA PHE A 27 -11.70 -3.88 -3.18
C PHE A 27 -12.40 -3.94 -1.82
N SER A 28 -11.65 -4.31 -0.77
CA SER A 28 -12.12 -4.26 0.62
C SER A 28 -11.43 -3.14 1.40
N HIS A 29 -10.15 -3.31 1.73
CA HIS A 29 -9.34 -2.33 2.46
C HIS A 29 -7.85 -2.62 2.25
N THR A 30 -6.99 -1.67 2.60
CA THR A 30 -5.53 -1.77 2.46
C THR A 30 -4.90 -2.42 3.69
N LEU A 31 -4.24 -3.58 3.52
CA LEU A 31 -3.51 -4.25 4.62
C LEU A 31 -2.17 -3.60 4.94
N SER A 32 -1.48 -3.08 3.93
CA SER A 32 -0.23 -2.36 4.08
C SER A 32 -0.26 -1.13 3.17
N PRO A 33 -0.13 0.09 3.72
CA PRO A 33 -0.13 1.30 2.91
C PRO A 33 0.92 1.21 1.79
N SER A 34 0.63 1.81 0.65
CA SER A 34 1.61 1.89 -0.46
C SER A 34 2.93 2.48 0.05
N ALA A 35 4.06 2.08 -0.54
CA ALA A 35 5.35 2.72 -0.28
C ALA A 35 5.30 4.26 -0.48
N LYS A 36 4.41 4.75 -1.36
CA LYS A 36 4.13 6.20 -1.53
C LYS A 36 3.54 6.87 -0.28
N SER A 37 2.96 6.09 0.63
CA SER A 37 2.44 6.54 1.92
C SER A 37 3.50 6.58 3.02
N SER A 38 4.68 5.98 2.82
CA SER A 38 5.72 5.96 3.86
C SER A 38 6.25 7.36 4.16
N THR A 39 6.46 8.18 3.13
CA THR A 39 6.82 9.59 3.27
C THR A 39 5.72 10.38 3.98
N GLN A 40 4.46 10.15 3.63
CA GLN A 40 3.33 10.82 4.27
C GLN A 40 3.21 10.42 5.76
N LEU A 41 3.36 9.12 6.06
CA LEU A 41 3.43 8.62 7.43
C LEU A 41 4.58 9.23 8.21
N ALA A 42 5.78 9.30 7.62
CA ALA A 42 6.94 9.94 8.26
C ALA A 42 6.66 11.42 8.55
N ILE A 43 6.07 12.15 7.59
CA ILE A 43 5.67 13.55 7.79
C ILE A 43 4.64 13.68 8.92
N ASP A 44 3.64 12.81 8.96
CA ASP A 44 2.57 12.89 9.96
C ASP A 44 3.09 12.52 11.36
N LEU A 45 4.04 11.58 11.46
CA LEU A 45 4.76 11.29 12.69
C LEU A 45 5.57 12.50 13.17
N VAL A 46 6.34 13.15 12.28
CA VAL A 46 7.09 14.37 12.63
C VAL A 46 6.15 15.48 13.09
N ARG A 47 4.97 15.63 12.47
CA ARG A 47 3.94 16.59 12.89
C ARG A 47 3.30 16.26 14.23
N ALA A 48 3.27 15.00 14.65
CA ALA A 48 2.75 14.62 15.96
C ALA A 48 3.71 14.98 17.11
N LEU A 49 5.00 15.16 16.83
CA LEU A 49 6.00 15.53 17.83
C LEU A 49 5.86 16.98 18.31
N GLN A 50 6.31 17.23 19.55
CA GLN A 50 6.47 18.59 20.10
C GLN A 50 7.60 19.35 19.40
N LEU A 51 7.59 20.68 19.47
CA LEU A 51 8.53 21.53 18.73
C LEU A 51 10.00 21.19 19.04
N GLU A 52 10.34 21.01 20.32
CA GLU A 52 11.70 20.64 20.74
C GLU A 52 12.15 19.30 20.15
N GLN A 53 11.26 18.29 20.18
CA GLN A 53 11.55 16.97 19.63
C GLN A 53 11.73 16.99 18.11
N ARG A 54 11.05 17.91 17.40
CA ARG A 54 11.26 18.09 15.95
C ARG A 54 12.65 18.67 15.65
N GLN A 55 13.09 19.67 16.43
CA GLN A 55 14.41 20.27 16.24
C GLN A 55 15.52 19.25 16.50
N GLU A 56 15.39 18.46 17.58
CA GLU A 56 16.35 17.40 17.90
C GLU A 56 16.40 16.34 16.80
N LEU A 57 15.23 15.88 16.33
CA LEU A 57 15.15 14.91 15.24
C LEU A 57 15.75 15.44 13.93
N GLN A 58 15.52 16.72 13.60
CA GLN A 58 16.16 17.36 12.43
C GLN A 58 17.68 17.37 12.54
N GLN A 59 18.21 17.62 13.73
CA GLN A 59 19.64 17.58 14.00
C GLN A 59 20.22 16.17 13.90
N GLN A 60 19.50 15.15 14.36
CA GLN A 60 19.96 13.76 14.24
C GLN A 60 19.96 13.28 12.78
N LEU A 61 18.95 13.68 12.00
CA LEU A 61 18.81 13.30 10.60
C LEU A 61 19.81 14.04 9.68
N SER A 62 20.33 15.20 10.05
CA SER A 62 21.32 15.94 9.25
C SER A 62 22.73 15.35 9.30
N ILE A 63 22.96 14.33 10.14
CA ILE A 63 24.24 13.65 10.32
C ILE A 63 24.33 12.37 9.44
N LEU A 64 23.21 11.95 8.85
CA LEU A 64 23.10 10.84 7.89
C LEU A 64 23.44 11.31 6.47
#